data_AF-A0A2S1QE40-F1
#
_entry.id   AF-A0A2S1QE40-F1
#
_cell.length_a   1.000
_cell.length_b   1.000
_cell.length_c   1.000
_cell.angle_alpha   90.00
_cell.angle_beta   90.00
_cell.angle_gamma   90.00
#
_symmetry.space_group_name_H-M   'P 1'
#
loop_
_entity.id
_entity.type
_entity.pdbx_description
1 polymer ?
#
loop_
_entity_poly.entity_id
_entity_poly.type
_entity_poly.pdbx_seq_one_letter_code
_entity_poly.pdbx_strand_id
1 'polypeptide(L)'
;MKHRYFIIVGLLLSFAFAKAQSPTKNYKIDSLQFKMYTRLFVNEQLQIDSVTVKKIFCDYCSDSQMSVLREEAMRQSLIERYNPKYNKPGEHRLALYVRFSKEDFKNLNDNHE
;
A
#
# COMPACT_ATOMS: atom_id res chain seq x y z
N MET A 1 -22.01 20.62 47.00
CA MET A 1 -21.51 21.49 45.90
C MET A 1 -20.42 20.85 45.04
N LYS A 2 -19.35 20.28 45.62
CA LYS A 2 -18.23 19.65 44.88
C LYS A 2 -18.65 18.60 43.83
N HIS A 3 -19.62 17.72 44.15
CA HIS A 3 -20.09 16.68 43.21
C HIS A 3 -20.76 17.23 41.94
N ARG A 4 -21.45 18.37 42.01
CA ARG A 4 -22.05 19.02 40.81
C ARG A 4 -20.96 19.52 39.85
N TYR A 5 -19.84 20.05 40.38
CA TYR A 5 -18.72 20.48 39.55
C TYR A 5 -17.97 19.29 38.92
N PHE A 6 -17.83 18.17 39.63
CA PHE A 6 -17.24 16.95 39.06
C PHE A 6 -18.06 16.38 37.89
N ILE A 7 -19.41 16.42 37.98
CA ILE A 7 -20.28 16.00 36.88
C ILE A 7 -20.14 16.94 35.67
N ILE A 8 -20.09 18.25 35.90
CA ILE A 8 -19.94 19.24 34.82
C ILE A 8 -18.58 19.11 34.13
N VAL A 9 -17.50 18.89 34.89
CA VAL A 9 -16.15 18.67 34.35
C VAL A 9 -16.09 17.35 33.57
N GLY A 10 -16.70 16.28 34.08
CA GLY A 10 -16.82 15.01 33.36
C GLY A 10 -17.60 15.12 32.04
N LEU A 11 -18.66 15.94 32.04
CA LEU A 11 -19.47 16.21 30.83
C LEU A 11 -18.70 17.04 29.80
N LEU A 12 -17.90 18.03 30.24
CA LEU A 12 -17.09 18.85 29.32
C LEU A 12 -15.92 18.05 28.71
N LEU A 13 -15.32 17.13 29.48
CA LEU A 13 -14.28 16.24 28.98
C LEU A 13 -14.79 15.28 27.90
N SER A 14 -16.00 14.73 28.04
CA SER A 14 -16.55 13.78 27.06
C SER A 14 -16.86 14.41 25.69
N PHE A 15 -17.20 15.70 25.62
CA PHE A 15 -17.37 16.42 24.35
C PHE A 15 -16.04 16.65 23.61
N ALA A 16 -14.91 16.76 24.32
CA ALA A 16 -13.60 16.93 23.70
C ALA A 16 -13.13 15.63 23.01
N PHE A 17 -13.43 14.46 23.56
CA PHE A 17 -13.03 13.16 22.97
C PHE A 17 -13.87 12.76 21.75
N ALA A 18 -15.09 13.28 21.59
CA ALA A 18 -15.94 12.96 20.44
C ALA A 18 -15.44 13.57 19.12
N LYS A 19 -14.70 14.70 19.17
CA LYS A 19 -14.15 15.38 17.99
C LYS A 19 -12.93 14.65 17.39
N ALA A 20 -12.25 13.80 18.17
CA ALA A 20 -11.08 13.02 17.71
C ALA A 20 -11.45 11.80 16.85
N GLN A 21 -12.74 11.43 16.79
CA GLN A 21 -13.24 10.30 15.99
C GLN A 21 -13.87 10.76 14.66
N SER A 22 -13.39 11.87 14.09
CA SER A 22 -13.74 12.16 12.70
C SER A 22 -13.15 11.03 11.83
N PRO A 23 -13.95 10.37 10.97
CA PRO A 23 -13.43 9.33 10.11
C PRO A 23 -12.35 9.98 9.24
N THR A 24 -11.10 9.59 9.45
CA THR A 24 -9.99 9.86 8.55
C THR A 24 -10.52 9.67 7.14
N LYS A 25 -10.41 10.71 6.29
CA LYS A 25 -10.83 10.68 4.89
C LYS A 25 -10.59 9.27 4.33
N ASN A 26 -11.65 8.62 3.87
CA ASN A 26 -11.61 7.19 3.57
C ASN A 26 -10.51 6.92 2.55
N TYR A 27 -9.38 6.38 3.00
CA TYR A 27 -8.16 6.17 2.19
C TYR A 27 -8.43 5.41 0.89
N LYS A 28 -9.51 4.59 0.84
CA LYS A 28 -9.94 3.90 -0.38
C LYS A 28 -10.48 4.86 -1.45
N ILE A 29 -11.10 5.96 -1.04
CA ILE A 29 -11.66 6.98 -1.95
C ILE A 29 -10.51 7.76 -2.61
N ASP A 30 -9.45 8.04 -1.86
CA ASP A 30 -8.34 8.89 -2.31
C ASP A 30 -7.19 8.10 -2.96
N SER A 31 -7.33 6.78 -3.14
CA SER A 31 -6.30 5.92 -3.74
C SER A 31 -6.74 5.20 -5.02
N LEU A 32 -5.77 4.89 -5.86
CA LEU A 32 -5.90 3.94 -6.98
C LEU A 32 -5.31 2.60 -6.55
N GLN A 33 -5.91 1.50 -7.00
CA GLN A 33 -5.42 0.16 -6.74
C GLN A 33 -4.99 -0.52 -8.03
N PHE A 34 -3.74 -0.97 -8.08
CA PHE A 34 -3.17 -1.67 -9.21
C PHE A 34 -2.97 -3.14 -8.86
N LYS A 35 -3.44 -4.00 -9.75
CA LYS A 35 -3.10 -5.41 -9.72
C LYS A 35 -1.85 -5.63 -10.57
N MET A 36 -0.95 -6.45 -10.09
CA MET A 36 0.29 -6.77 -10.80
C MET A 36 0.64 -8.24 -10.58
N TYR A 37 1.18 -8.86 -11.62
CA TYR A 37 1.67 -10.22 -11.61
C TYR A 37 3.18 -10.22 -11.72
N THR A 38 3.83 -10.86 -10.76
CA THR A 38 5.28 -11.04 -10.73
C THR A 38 5.63 -12.52 -10.57
N ARG A 39 6.86 -12.86 -10.96
CA ARG A 39 7.47 -14.16 -10.68
C ARG A 39 8.66 -13.94 -9.76
N LEU A 40 8.72 -14.73 -8.71
CA LEU A 40 9.84 -14.80 -7.77
C LEU A 40 10.45 -16.18 -7.90
N PHE A 41 11.76 -16.24 -8.16
CA PHE A 41 12.49 -17.50 -8.19
C PHE A 41 13.39 -17.61 -6.96
N VAL A 42 13.20 -18.68 -6.20
CA VAL A 42 13.94 -18.98 -4.98
C VAL A 42 14.81 -20.20 -5.23
N ASN A 43 16.10 -20.09 -4.98
CA ASN A 43 17.03 -21.20 -5.16
C ASN A 43 16.98 -22.20 -4.00
N GLU A 44 17.72 -23.31 -4.14
CA GLU A 44 17.81 -24.37 -3.12
C GLU A 44 18.42 -23.87 -1.80
N GLN A 45 19.21 -22.79 -1.84
CA GLN A 45 19.79 -22.12 -0.67
C GLN A 45 18.83 -21.13 0.00
N LEU A 46 17.55 -21.12 -0.40
CA LEU A 46 16.49 -20.23 0.11
C LEU A 46 16.78 -18.75 -0.13
N GLN A 47 17.58 -18.44 -1.16
CA GLN A 47 17.89 -17.07 -1.59
C GLN A 47 17.07 -16.71 -2.82
N ILE A 48 16.83 -15.40 -3.00
CA ILE A 48 16.19 -14.88 -4.20
C ILE A 48 17.22 -14.83 -5.31
N ASP A 49 16.96 -15.57 -6.38
CA ASP A 49 17.80 -15.56 -7.56
C ASP A 49 17.29 -14.52 -8.58
N SER A 50 15.97 -14.43 -8.79
CA SER A 50 15.39 -13.39 -9.63
C SER A 50 13.96 -13.01 -9.29
N VAL A 51 13.60 -11.78 -9.68
CA VAL A 51 12.23 -11.27 -9.67
C VAL A 51 11.92 -10.74 -11.07
N THR A 52 10.76 -11.08 -11.63
CA THR A 52 10.33 -10.56 -12.93
C THR A 52 8.90 -10.06 -12.85
N VAL A 53 8.68 -8.80 -13.21
CA VAL A 53 7.33 -8.25 -13.43
C VAL A 53 6.80 -8.76 -14.76
N LYS A 54 5.67 -9.49 -14.73
CA LYS A 54 5.05 -10.07 -15.93
C LYS A 54 3.94 -9.22 -16.49
N LYS A 55 3.10 -8.64 -15.62
CA LYS A 55 1.97 -7.80 -16.05
C LYS A 55 1.61 -6.81 -14.97
N ILE A 56 1.39 -5.57 -15.36
CA ILE A 56 0.75 -4.54 -14.54
C ILE A 56 -0.55 -4.19 -15.23
N PHE A 57 -1.66 -4.17 -14.49
CA PHE A 57 -2.98 -3.82 -15.04
C PHE A 57 -3.15 -2.30 -14.94
N CYS A 58 -2.66 -1.58 -15.95
CA CYS A 58 -2.93 -0.17 -16.15
C CYS A 58 -2.80 0.19 -17.63
N ASP A 59 -3.93 0.33 -18.32
CA ASP A 59 -3.96 0.59 -19.76
C ASP A 59 -3.82 2.09 -20.10
N TYR A 60 -3.94 2.96 -19.09
CA TYR A 60 -3.93 4.42 -19.21
C TYR A 60 -2.70 5.08 -18.57
N CYS A 61 -1.73 4.30 -18.09
CA CYS A 61 -0.54 4.82 -17.43
C CYS A 61 0.49 5.33 -18.45
N SER A 62 1.11 6.46 -18.16
CA SER A 62 2.30 6.91 -18.90
C SER A 62 3.53 6.05 -18.60
N ASP A 63 4.61 6.24 -19.35
CA ASP A 63 5.85 5.47 -19.16
C ASP A 63 6.49 5.72 -17.79
N SER A 64 6.44 6.96 -17.28
CA SER A 64 6.94 7.32 -15.95
C SER A 64 6.14 6.61 -14.85
N GLN A 65 4.80 6.67 -14.94
CA GLN A 65 3.90 5.95 -14.04
C GLN A 65 4.13 4.44 -14.09
N MET A 66 4.30 3.88 -15.29
CA MET A 66 4.57 2.46 -15.47
C MET A 66 5.92 2.07 -14.86
N SER A 67 6.95 2.92 -14.96
CA SER A 67 8.25 2.69 -14.31
C SER A 67 8.12 2.58 -12.80
N VAL A 68 7.43 3.52 -12.16
CA VAL A 68 7.18 3.51 -10.71
C VAL A 68 6.39 2.27 -10.29
N LEU A 69 5.37 1.88 -11.07
CA LEU A 69 4.60 0.66 -10.79
C LEU A 69 5.48 -0.61 -10.91
N ARG A 70 6.42 -0.65 -11.85
CA ARG A 70 7.37 -1.78 -11.98
C ARG A 70 8.32 -1.86 -10.79
N GLU A 71 8.87 -0.73 -10.36
CA GLU A 71 9.75 -0.66 -9.21
C GLU A 71 9.02 -1.14 -7.94
N GLU A 72 7.81 -0.64 -7.72
CA GLU A 72 7.00 -1.03 -6.57
C GLU A 72 6.59 -2.52 -6.64
N ALA A 73 6.30 -3.05 -7.82
CA ALA A 73 6.05 -4.48 -8.01
C ALA A 73 7.25 -5.35 -7.61
N MET A 74 8.46 -4.91 -7.99
CA MET A 74 9.70 -5.58 -7.61
C MET A 74 9.90 -5.53 -6.11
N ARG A 75 9.74 -4.35 -5.50
CA ARG A 75 9.88 -4.15 -4.06
C ARG A 75 8.91 -5.02 -3.25
N GLN A 76 7.64 -5.05 -3.64
CA GLN A 76 6.62 -5.87 -2.99
C GLN A 76 6.89 -7.36 -3.15
N SER A 77 7.35 -7.79 -4.33
CA SER A 77 7.75 -9.19 -4.55
C SER A 77 8.90 -9.62 -3.62
N LEU A 78 9.86 -8.72 -3.38
CA LEU A 78 10.97 -8.97 -2.46
C LEU A 78 10.51 -9.02 -1.00
N ILE A 79 9.45 -8.30 -0.62
CA ILE A 79 8.87 -8.41 0.73
C ILE A 79 8.15 -9.75 0.88
N GLU A 80 7.43 -10.20 -0.14
CA GLU A 80 6.71 -11.47 -0.13
C GLU A 80 7.63 -12.70 0.00
N ARG A 81 8.96 -12.56 -0.18
CA ARG A 81 9.91 -13.66 0.08
C ARG A 81 9.86 -14.17 1.53
N TYR A 82 9.48 -13.31 2.46
CA TYR A 82 9.37 -13.66 3.89
C TYR A 82 8.06 -14.39 4.19
N ASN A 83 7.13 -14.46 3.24
CA ASN A 83 5.89 -15.19 3.38
C ASN A 83 6.18 -16.70 3.34
N PRO A 84 5.72 -17.49 4.33
CA PRO A 84 5.87 -18.96 4.34
C PRO A 84 5.31 -19.66 3.10
N LYS A 85 4.46 -18.99 2.34
CA LYS A 85 3.94 -19.49 1.07
C LYS A 85 4.98 -19.47 -0.06
N TYR A 86 5.90 -18.51 -0.04
CA TYR A 86 6.84 -18.24 -1.14
C TYR A 86 8.31 -18.38 -0.73
N ASN A 87 8.60 -18.84 0.49
CA ASN A 87 9.95 -19.01 1.01
C ASN A 87 10.58 -20.38 0.71
N LYS A 88 9.93 -21.21 -0.10
CA LYS A 88 10.41 -22.53 -0.53
C LYS A 88 11.13 -22.43 -1.87
N PRO A 89 12.08 -23.33 -2.19
CA PRO A 89 12.71 -23.34 -3.51
C PRO A 89 11.68 -23.48 -4.64
N GLY A 90 11.95 -22.84 -5.78
CA GLY A 90 11.14 -22.92 -7.00
C GLY A 90 10.59 -21.58 -7.51
N GLU A 91 9.77 -21.68 -8.56
CA GLU A 91 9.07 -20.54 -9.17
C GLU A 91 7.76 -20.25 -8.42
N HIS A 92 7.64 -19.03 -7.91
CA HIS A 92 6.43 -18.53 -7.27
C HIS A 92 5.78 -17.45 -8.12
N ARG A 93 4.48 -17.58 -8.34
CA ARG A 93 3.67 -16.59 -9.05
C ARG A 93 2.92 -15.74 -8.05
N LEU A 94 3.19 -14.44 -8.03
CA LEU A 94 2.58 -13.51 -7.09
C LEU A 94 1.56 -12.65 -7.79
N ALA A 95 0.41 -12.50 -7.13
CA ALA A 95 -0.61 -11.54 -7.46
C ALA A 95 -0.58 -10.44 -6.40
N LEU A 96 0.04 -9.32 -6.71
CA LEU A 96 0.20 -8.21 -5.77
C LEU A 96 -0.87 -7.16 -6.06
N TYR A 97 -1.34 -6.53 -4.98
CA TYR A 97 -2.24 -5.40 -5.05
C TYR A 97 -1.60 -4.23 -4.33
N VAL A 98 -1.29 -3.18 -5.08
CA VAL A 98 -0.64 -2.00 -4.54
C VAL A 98 -1.58 -0.82 -4.66
N ARG A 99 -1.58 0.05 -3.65
CA ARG A 99 -2.35 1.29 -3.65
C ARG A 99 -1.44 2.50 -3.64
N PHE A 100 -1.77 3.46 -4.49
CA PHE A 100 -1.13 4.76 -4.56
C PHE A 100 -2.17 5.86 -4.32
N SER A 101 -1.76 6.97 -3.71
CA SER A 101 -2.57 8.19 -3.67
C SER A 101 -2.90 8.62 -5.11
N LYS A 102 -4.16 9.01 -5.36
CA LYS A 102 -4.58 9.53 -6.66
C LYS A 102 -3.78 10.77 -7.07
N GLU A 103 -3.54 11.65 -6.11
CA GLU A 103 -2.81 12.90 -6.31
C GLU A 103 -1.35 12.63 -6.65
N ASP A 104 -0.65 11.87 -5.79
CA ASP A 104 0.76 11.53 -6.02
C ASP A 104 0.94 10.78 -7.34
N PHE A 105 0.07 9.80 -7.62
CA PHE A 105 0.15 9.02 -8.85
C PHE A 105 -0.11 9.86 -10.10
N LYS A 106 -1.02 10.84 -10.02
CA LYS A 106 -1.25 11.79 -11.12
C LYS A 106 -0.01 12.66 -11.35
N ASN A 107 0.63 13.12 -10.29
CA ASN A 107 1.82 13.99 -10.37
C ASN A 107 3.05 13.27 -10.95
N LEU A 108 3.06 11.93 -11.01
CA LEU A 108 4.08 11.16 -11.73
C LEU A 108 4.04 11.34 -13.26
N ASN A 109 2.93 11.87 -13.81
CA ASN A 109 2.76 12.09 -15.25
C ASN A 109 3.53 13.33 -15.74
N ASP A 110 3.89 14.24 -14.83
CA ASP A 110 4.52 15.52 -15.17
C ASP A 110 6.05 15.37 -15.19
N ASN A 111 6.56 14.79 -16.27
CA ASN A 111 7.88 15.17 -16.76
C ASN A 111 7.76 16.59 -17.33
N HIS A 112 7.94 17.60 -16.48
CA HIS A 112 8.44 18.90 -16.92
C HIS A 112 9.90 18.71 -17.37
N GLU A 113 10.10 18.21 -18.59
CA GLU A 113 11.25 18.54 -19.41
C GLU A 113 10.89 19.69 -20.36
#